data_AF-A0A8H6FSL8-F1
#
_entry.id   AF-A0A8H6FSL8-F1
#
_cell.length_a   1.000
_cell.length_b   1.000
_cell.length_c   1.000
_cell.angle_alpha   90.00
_cell.angle_beta   90.00
_cell.angle_gamma   90.00
#
_symmetry.space_group_name_H-M   'P 1'
#
loop_
_entity.id
_entity.type
_entity.pdbx_description
1 polymer ?
#
loop_
_entity_poly.entity_id
_entity_poly.type
_entity_poly.pdbx_seq_one_letter_code
_entity_poly.pdbx_strand_id
1 'polypeptide(L)'
;MGSYGGERRKVKDICVVGAGPAGIGASKYLLAENCFDTIDVFEQQASFGGVWNYSNDPIDTIDIPQTNPHQPLDEPIWRPCSNPNGVANGAQKATFVSPMYERLETNIPHSIMKFSDMPSLEDHQLFPSREVVTQYLEDYGEDVKHLVSFQTQVMDISQTRPGAHQVRLKDLRTNTVYGKNIRCCCGGQWTLHCAHPTEDQRDREVESNKSRRYLAHQVLPKTKAFCR
;
A
#
# COMPACT_ATOMS: atom_id res chain seq x y z
N MET A 1 19.59 -11.25 32.59
CA MET A 1 19.86 -9.90 32.05
C MET A 1 20.93 -10.02 30.98
N GLY A 2 20.56 -10.10 29.71
CA GLY A 2 21.50 -10.15 28.59
C GLY A 2 21.54 -8.79 27.91
N SER A 3 22.49 -7.93 28.29
CA SER A 3 22.76 -6.69 27.58
C SER A 3 23.57 -7.04 26.33
N TYR A 4 22.90 -7.14 25.18
CA TYR A 4 23.60 -7.21 23.90
C TYR A 4 24.34 -5.88 23.68
N GLY A 5 25.65 -5.87 23.94
CA GLY A 5 26.57 -4.76 23.69
C GLY A 5 26.87 -4.55 22.21
N GLY A 6 25.85 -4.50 21.37
CA GLY A 6 25.98 -3.97 20.01
C GLY A 6 25.77 -2.47 20.03
N GLU A 7 26.70 -1.68 19.46
CA GLU A 7 26.48 -0.27 19.21
C GLU A 7 25.10 -0.07 18.56
N ARG A 8 24.22 0.69 19.22
CA ARG A 8 22.89 1.01 18.71
C ARG A 8 23.07 1.84 17.44
N ARG A 9 22.98 1.19 16.28
CA ARG A 9 23.16 1.85 14.98
C ARG A 9 22.13 2.96 14.83
N LYS A 10 22.60 4.19 14.64
CA LYS A 10 21.74 5.32 14.31
C LYS A 10 21.19 5.12 12.88
N VAL A 11 19.90 4.85 12.79
CA VAL A 11 19.18 4.84 11.51
C VAL A 11 18.89 6.28 11.12
N LYS A 12 19.30 6.67 9.93
CA LYS A 12 19.15 8.03 9.40
C LYS A 12 18.37 8.09 8.09
N ASP A 13 18.33 6.99 7.36
CA ASP A 13 17.73 6.89 6.04
C ASP A 13 16.64 5.81 6.06
N ILE A 14 15.40 6.23 5.85
CA ILE A 14 14.23 5.37 5.93
C ILE A 14 13.52 5.32 4.59
N CYS A 15 13.11 4.11 4.21
CA CYS A 15 12.22 3.86 3.12
C CYS A 15 10.87 3.35 3.64
N VAL A 16 9.80 3.91 3.13
CA VAL A 16 8.44 3.43 3.33
C VAL A 16 7.92 2.93 1.98
N VAL A 17 7.39 1.72 1.96
CA VAL A 17 6.85 1.08 0.76
C VAL A 17 5.33 1.09 0.84
N GLY A 18 4.72 1.83 -0.06
CA GLY A 18 3.29 2.10 -0.12
C GLY A 18 2.92 3.38 0.63
N ALA A 19 2.02 4.17 0.03
CA ALA A 19 1.39 5.37 0.59
C ALA A 19 -0.12 5.15 0.79
N GLY A 20 -0.50 3.94 1.20
CA GLY A 20 -1.82 3.66 1.79
C GLY A 20 -1.91 4.15 3.26
N PRO A 21 -3.01 3.85 3.97
CA PRO A 21 -3.21 4.31 5.36
C PRO A 21 -2.02 4.04 6.30
N ALA A 22 -1.45 2.84 6.22
CA ALA A 22 -0.30 2.46 7.04
C ALA A 22 0.97 3.25 6.67
N GLY A 23 1.22 3.48 5.38
CA GLY A 23 2.37 4.22 4.89
C GLY A 23 2.29 5.70 5.22
N ILE A 24 1.12 6.32 5.07
CA ILE A 24 0.89 7.72 5.43
C ILE A 24 1.08 7.91 6.93
N GLY A 25 0.44 7.06 7.75
CA GLY A 25 0.61 7.08 9.20
C GLY A 25 2.09 6.95 9.58
N ALA A 26 2.78 5.92 9.10
CA ALA A 26 4.21 5.74 9.37
C ALA A 26 5.03 6.97 8.97
N SER A 27 4.79 7.55 7.79
CA SER A 27 5.54 8.70 7.29
C SER A 27 5.38 9.93 8.17
N LYS A 28 4.17 10.21 8.65
CA LYS A 28 3.91 11.32 9.58
C LYS A 28 4.64 11.15 10.91
N TYR A 29 4.55 9.98 11.52
CA TYR A 29 5.23 9.71 12.79
C TYR A 29 6.76 9.74 12.63
N LEU A 30 7.29 9.23 11.52
CA LEU A 30 8.71 9.31 11.21
C LEU A 30 9.17 10.77 11.03
N LEU A 31 8.39 11.58 10.32
CA LEU A 31 8.67 13.01 10.13
C LEU A 31 8.65 13.76 11.47
N ALA A 32 7.68 13.44 12.35
CA ALA A 32 7.54 14.07 13.66
C ALA A 32 8.71 13.79 14.63
N GLU A 33 9.42 12.66 14.49
CA GLU A 33 10.59 12.36 15.33
C GLU A 33 11.79 13.27 15.06
N ASN A 34 11.82 13.98 13.92
CA ASN A 34 12.83 14.97 13.57
C ASN A 34 14.29 14.52 13.80
N CYS A 35 14.57 13.24 13.52
CA CYS A 35 15.88 12.63 13.77
C CYS A 35 16.45 11.86 12.58
N PHE A 36 15.68 11.73 11.50
CA PHE A 36 16.07 11.10 10.24
C PHE A 36 16.57 12.16 9.26
N ASP A 37 17.60 11.83 8.51
CA ASP A 37 18.19 12.71 7.50
C ASP A 37 17.39 12.59 6.20
N THR A 38 16.89 11.38 5.88
CA THR A 38 16.04 11.12 4.71
C THR A 38 14.88 10.18 5.03
N ILE A 39 13.70 10.51 4.52
CA ILE A 39 12.50 9.67 4.53
C ILE A 39 11.98 9.63 3.10
N ASP A 40 12.06 8.46 2.48
CA ASP A 40 11.56 8.21 1.12
C ASP A 40 10.35 7.32 1.18
N VAL A 41 9.24 7.73 0.57
CA VAL A 41 8.04 6.92 0.44
C VAL A 41 7.84 6.59 -1.03
N PHE A 42 7.70 5.30 -1.37
CA PHE A 42 7.45 4.87 -2.75
C PHE A 42 6.05 4.32 -2.88
N GLU A 43 5.27 4.87 -3.80
CA GLU A 43 3.90 4.44 -4.11
C GLU A 43 3.78 4.15 -5.60
N GLN A 44 3.31 2.96 -5.94
CA GLN A 44 3.14 2.55 -7.34
C GLN A 44 1.94 3.24 -7.99
N GLN A 45 0.93 3.58 -7.21
CA GLN A 45 -0.23 4.35 -7.66
C GLN A 45 0.10 5.84 -7.83
N ALA A 46 -0.80 6.57 -8.50
CA ALA A 46 -0.63 8.01 -8.73
C ALA A 46 -1.11 8.90 -7.57
N SER A 47 -1.76 8.34 -6.56
CA SER A 47 -2.31 9.04 -5.40
C SER A 47 -2.15 8.20 -4.13
N PHE A 48 -2.40 8.84 -2.99
CA PHE A 48 -2.59 8.16 -1.71
C PHE A 48 -3.79 7.20 -1.76
N GLY A 49 -3.94 6.35 -0.73
CA GLY A 49 -5.17 5.58 -0.51
C GLY A 49 -4.96 4.07 -0.48
N GLY A 50 -3.98 3.55 -1.20
CA GLY A 50 -3.72 2.10 -1.25
C GLY A 50 -4.92 1.33 -1.79
N VAL A 51 -5.46 0.39 -1.00
CA VAL A 51 -6.67 -0.37 -1.40
C VAL A 51 -7.89 0.54 -1.58
N TRP A 52 -7.93 1.73 -0.97
CA TRP A 52 -9.04 2.67 -1.08
C TRP A 52 -9.17 3.34 -2.45
N ASN A 53 -8.22 3.11 -3.34
CA ASN A 53 -8.28 3.59 -4.73
C ASN A 53 -9.09 2.60 -5.56
N TYR A 54 -10.40 2.81 -5.63
CA TYR A 54 -11.32 1.97 -6.37
C TYR A 54 -10.97 1.91 -7.87
N SER A 55 -11.06 0.71 -8.43
CA SER A 55 -10.96 0.41 -9.85
C SER A 55 -12.09 -0.54 -10.23
N ASN A 56 -12.78 -0.30 -11.34
CA ASN A 56 -13.75 -1.24 -11.90
C ASN A 56 -13.13 -2.18 -12.94
N ASP A 57 -11.83 -2.43 -12.83
CA ASP A 57 -11.07 -3.21 -13.79
C ASP A 57 -11.25 -4.71 -13.53
N PRO A 58 -11.45 -5.52 -14.58
CA PRO A 58 -11.47 -6.97 -14.42
C PRO A 58 -10.08 -7.45 -13.98
N ILE A 59 -10.06 -8.50 -13.15
CA ILE A 59 -8.82 -9.20 -12.87
C ILE A 59 -8.59 -10.18 -14.03
N ASP A 60 -7.57 -9.91 -14.85
CA ASP A 60 -7.32 -10.67 -16.09
C ASP A 60 -7.12 -12.17 -15.83
N THR A 61 -6.29 -12.51 -14.84
CA THR A 61 -5.96 -13.89 -14.49
C THR A 61 -5.81 -14.04 -12.99
N ILE A 62 -6.58 -14.96 -12.39
CA ILE A 62 -6.37 -15.43 -11.01
C ILE A 62 -6.07 -16.92 -11.10
N ASP A 63 -4.91 -17.34 -10.58
CA ASP A 63 -4.67 -18.77 -10.43
C ASP A 63 -5.63 -19.34 -9.39
N ILE A 64 -6.34 -20.42 -9.73
CA ILE A 64 -7.23 -21.11 -8.79
C ILE A 64 -6.83 -22.60 -8.76
N PRO A 65 -6.30 -23.13 -7.63
CA PRO A 65 -5.96 -22.40 -6.40
C PRO A 65 -4.69 -21.54 -6.57
N GLN A 66 -4.67 -20.37 -5.92
CA GLN A 66 -3.46 -19.55 -5.80
C GLN A 66 -2.72 -19.97 -4.54
N THR A 67 -1.63 -20.71 -4.70
CA THR A 67 -0.81 -21.23 -3.60
C THR A 67 0.59 -20.64 -3.57
N ASN A 68 1.02 -19.92 -4.61
CA ASN A 68 2.33 -19.29 -4.67
C ASN A 68 2.26 -17.82 -4.21
N PRO A 69 2.93 -17.43 -3.11
CA PRO A 69 2.96 -16.04 -2.67
C PRO A 69 3.91 -15.15 -3.49
N HIS A 70 4.74 -15.73 -4.36
CA HIS A 70 5.72 -15.03 -5.20
C HIS A 70 5.21 -14.88 -6.63
N GLN A 71 4.00 -14.32 -6.77
CA GLN A 71 3.46 -13.91 -8.07
C GLN A 71 4.26 -12.71 -8.62
N PRO A 72 4.29 -12.52 -9.95
CA PRO A 72 4.88 -11.32 -10.53
C PRO A 72 4.17 -10.08 -10.00
N LEU A 73 4.88 -8.95 -10.05
CA LEU A 73 4.32 -7.66 -9.66
C LEU A 73 3.20 -7.27 -10.63
N ASP A 74 2.15 -6.64 -10.09
CA ASP A 74 1.05 -6.11 -10.89
C ASP A 74 1.57 -5.07 -11.89
N GLU A 75 1.06 -5.10 -13.10
CA GLU A 75 1.32 -4.07 -14.12
C GLU A 75 0.28 -2.93 -14.00
N PRO A 76 0.68 -1.68 -14.26
CA PRO A 76 -0.20 -0.54 -14.13
C PRO A 76 -1.22 -0.47 -15.28
N ILE A 77 -2.46 -0.15 -14.93
CA ILE A 77 -3.50 0.26 -15.86
C ILE A 77 -3.42 1.77 -16.04
N TRP A 78 -3.12 2.23 -17.25
CA TRP A 78 -2.98 3.65 -17.56
C TRP A 78 -4.33 4.31 -17.83
N ARG A 79 -4.68 5.30 -17.02
CA ARG A 79 -5.91 6.08 -17.16
C ARG A 79 -5.60 7.52 -17.54
N PRO A 80 -6.38 8.15 -18.42
CA PRO A 80 -6.26 9.60 -18.64
C PRO A 80 -6.55 10.34 -17.34
N CYS A 81 -5.75 11.35 -17.03
CA CYS A 81 -6.06 12.28 -15.96
C CYS A 81 -7.27 13.12 -16.38
N SER A 82 -8.38 12.99 -15.67
CA SER A 82 -9.56 13.84 -15.86
C SER A 82 -9.26 15.25 -15.34
N ASN A 83 -9.13 16.22 -16.24
CA ASN A 83 -9.13 17.63 -15.86
C ASN A 83 -10.57 18.11 -15.66
N PRO A 84 -10.89 18.87 -14.59
CA PRO A 84 -12.21 19.49 -14.41
C PRO A 84 -12.65 20.34 -15.61
N ASN A 85 -11.68 20.86 -16.38
CA ASN A 85 -11.89 21.75 -17.51
C ASN A 85 -11.91 21.04 -18.88
N GLY A 86 -11.93 19.70 -18.92
CA GLY A 86 -12.10 18.93 -20.17
C GLY A 86 -10.94 18.99 -21.17
N VAL A 87 -9.88 19.77 -20.92
CA VAL A 87 -8.69 19.81 -21.78
C VAL A 87 -7.78 18.63 -21.40
N ALA A 88 -7.77 17.61 -22.26
CA ALA A 88 -6.89 16.45 -22.12
C ALA A 88 -5.44 16.86 -22.39
N ASN A 89 -4.65 17.11 -21.35
CA ASN A 89 -3.22 17.42 -21.47
C ASN A 89 -2.35 16.19 -21.79
N GLY A 90 -2.96 15.08 -22.26
CA GLY A 90 -2.26 13.81 -22.52
C GLY A 90 -1.68 13.11 -21.27
N ALA A 91 -1.78 13.73 -20.09
CA ALA A 91 -1.28 13.15 -18.84
C ALA A 91 -2.08 11.90 -18.47
N GLN A 92 -1.36 10.82 -18.17
CA GLN A 92 -1.95 9.56 -17.71
C GLN A 92 -1.46 9.22 -16.30
N LYS A 93 -2.34 8.60 -15.52
CA LYS A 93 -2.07 8.11 -14.18
C LYS A 93 -2.05 6.58 -14.15
N ALA A 94 -1.07 6.02 -13.45
CA ALA A 94 -1.03 4.58 -13.18
C ALA A 94 -2.06 4.23 -12.11
N THR A 95 -2.94 3.28 -12.43
CA THR A 95 -3.93 2.69 -11.53
C THR A 95 -3.73 1.19 -11.46
N PHE A 96 -4.21 0.55 -10.40
CA PHE A 96 -4.02 -0.87 -10.14
C PHE A 96 -5.35 -1.47 -9.71
N VAL A 97 -5.53 -2.76 -9.92
CA VAL A 97 -6.77 -3.43 -9.53
C VAL A 97 -6.90 -3.43 -8.02
N SER A 98 -8.00 -2.85 -7.53
CA SER A 98 -8.37 -2.79 -6.14
C SER A 98 -9.43 -3.85 -5.81
N PRO A 99 -9.38 -4.47 -4.62
CA PRO A 99 -10.41 -5.41 -4.17
C PRO A 99 -11.74 -4.71 -3.79
N MET A 100 -11.81 -3.39 -3.86
CA MET A 100 -13.02 -2.64 -3.52
C MET A 100 -14.13 -2.85 -4.54
N TYR A 101 -15.35 -3.05 -4.05
CA TYR A 101 -16.55 -3.05 -4.88
C TYR A 101 -17.19 -1.66 -4.92
N GLU A 102 -17.99 -1.43 -5.97
CA GLU A 102 -18.54 -0.12 -6.32
C GLU A 102 -19.25 0.58 -5.16
N ARG A 103 -20.06 -0.17 -4.40
CA ARG A 103 -20.91 0.34 -3.30
C ARG A 103 -20.36 0.03 -1.91
N LEU A 104 -19.04 -0.08 -1.76
CA LEU A 104 -18.43 -0.38 -0.48
C LEU A 104 -18.62 0.78 0.51
N GLU A 105 -19.15 0.42 1.68
CA GLU A 105 -19.17 1.24 2.90
C GLU A 105 -18.28 0.59 3.96
N THR A 106 -17.76 1.39 4.89
CA THR A 106 -16.94 0.86 5.97
C THR A 106 -17.76 -0.08 6.86
N ASN A 107 -17.12 -1.10 7.40
CA ASN A 107 -17.71 -1.96 8.43
C ASN A 107 -17.40 -1.48 9.86
N ILE A 108 -16.69 -0.36 9.99
CA ILE A 108 -16.31 0.26 11.26
C ILE A 108 -16.79 1.71 11.27
N PRO A 109 -17.32 2.21 12.40
CA PRO A 109 -17.73 3.59 12.52
C PRO A 109 -16.58 4.58 12.26
N HIS A 110 -16.86 5.71 11.63
CA HIS A 110 -15.83 6.73 11.35
C HIS A 110 -15.13 7.24 12.61
N SER A 111 -15.81 7.20 13.76
CA SER A 111 -15.29 7.64 15.05
C SER A 111 -14.09 6.82 15.54
N ILE A 112 -14.01 5.53 15.20
CA ILE A 112 -12.90 4.63 15.58
C ILE A 112 -11.97 4.30 14.41
N MET A 113 -12.40 4.54 13.18
CA MET A 113 -11.59 4.32 11.99
C MET A 113 -10.53 5.40 11.80
N LYS A 114 -10.86 6.65 12.16
CA LYS A 114 -10.00 7.81 11.90
C LYS A 114 -8.67 7.74 12.65
N PHE A 115 -7.67 8.43 12.10
CA PHE A 115 -6.44 8.74 12.80
C PHE A 115 -6.75 9.71 13.95
N SER A 116 -6.04 9.55 15.07
CA SER A 116 -6.33 10.27 16.31
C SER A 116 -6.13 11.79 16.22
N ASP A 117 -5.31 12.23 15.28
CA ASP A 117 -4.89 13.62 15.03
C ASP A 117 -5.68 14.30 13.91
N MET A 118 -6.66 13.63 13.31
CA MET A 118 -7.53 14.22 12.28
C MET A 118 -8.86 14.74 12.83
N PRO A 119 -9.44 15.78 12.18
CA PRO A 119 -10.78 16.25 12.49
C PRO A 119 -11.82 15.12 12.46
N SER A 120 -12.91 15.33 13.21
CA SER A 120 -14.02 14.38 13.22
C SER A 120 -14.73 14.38 11.87
N LEU A 121 -15.07 13.19 11.37
CA LEU A 121 -15.90 12.99 10.17
C LEU A 121 -17.41 13.04 10.51
N GLU A 122 -17.82 13.93 11.40
CA GLU A 122 -19.19 14.00 11.95
C GLU A 122 -20.25 14.43 10.93
N ASP A 123 -19.84 15.14 9.87
CA ASP A 123 -20.73 15.51 8.76
C ASP A 123 -21.03 14.34 7.81
N HIS A 124 -20.41 13.17 8.03
CA HIS A 124 -20.60 11.97 7.22
C HIS A 124 -21.45 10.90 7.94
N GLN A 125 -21.89 9.90 7.18
CA GLN A 125 -22.59 8.75 7.74
C GLN A 125 -21.73 8.00 8.76
N LEU A 126 -22.37 7.36 9.75
CA LEU A 126 -21.67 6.56 10.77
C LEU A 126 -20.68 5.55 10.14
N PHE A 127 -21.09 4.94 9.03
CA PHE A 127 -20.28 4.06 8.19
C PHE A 127 -20.05 4.73 6.83
N PRO A 128 -18.97 5.51 6.65
CA PRO A 128 -18.75 6.27 5.44
C PRO A 128 -18.58 5.38 4.20
N SER A 129 -18.90 5.94 3.03
CA SER A 129 -18.62 5.28 1.75
C SER A 129 -17.13 5.28 1.44
N ARG A 130 -16.71 4.43 0.51
CA ARG A 130 -15.33 4.39 0.04
C ARG A 130 -14.81 5.74 -0.44
N GLU A 131 -15.62 6.53 -1.13
CA GLU A 131 -15.23 7.85 -1.64
C GLU A 131 -14.83 8.80 -0.51
N VAL A 132 -15.59 8.79 0.59
CA VAL A 132 -15.28 9.59 1.79
C VAL A 132 -13.95 9.15 2.39
N VAL A 133 -13.70 7.83 2.45
CA VAL A 133 -12.43 7.31 2.99
C VAL A 133 -11.25 7.63 2.07
N THR A 134 -11.41 7.53 0.75
CA THR A 134 -10.38 7.91 -0.21
C THR A 134 -10.01 9.38 -0.06
N GLN A 135 -10.99 10.28 -0.04
CA GLN A 135 -10.76 11.71 0.16
C GLN A 135 -10.08 12.00 1.50
N TYR A 136 -10.56 11.35 2.58
CA TYR A 136 -9.95 11.46 3.89
C TYR A 136 -8.46 11.08 3.91
N LEU A 137 -8.06 10.03 3.17
CA LEU A 137 -6.67 9.60 3.08
C LEU A 137 -5.81 10.54 2.22
N GLU A 138 -6.38 11.10 1.15
CA GLU A 138 -5.71 12.14 0.35
C GLU A 138 -5.46 13.39 1.19
N ASP A 139 -6.49 13.87 1.89
CA ASP A 139 -6.40 15.04 2.78
C ASP A 139 -5.40 14.80 3.91
N TYR A 140 -5.45 13.61 4.53
CA TYR A 140 -4.53 13.26 5.60
C TYR A 140 -3.08 13.21 5.10
N GLY A 141 -2.82 12.69 3.90
CA GLY A 141 -1.48 12.52 3.36
C GLY A 141 -0.81 13.79 2.82
N GLU A 142 -1.54 14.89 2.66
CA GLU A 142 -1.04 16.09 1.96
C GLU A 142 0.23 16.69 2.60
N ASP A 143 0.36 16.63 3.92
CA ASP A 143 1.52 17.14 4.65
C ASP A 143 2.81 16.34 4.40
N VAL A 144 2.70 15.03 4.16
CA VAL A 144 3.84 14.14 3.86
C VAL A 144 4.03 13.88 2.38
N LYS A 145 3.19 14.45 1.51
CA LYS A 145 3.23 14.27 0.06
C LYS A 145 4.58 14.58 -0.58
N HIS A 146 5.30 15.55 -0.03
CA HIS A 146 6.65 15.92 -0.48
C HIS A 146 7.70 14.82 -0.26
N LEU A 147 7.42 13.83 0.60
CA LEU A 147 8.26 12.64 0.83
C LEU A 147 7.95 11.50 -0.15
N VAL A 148 6.84 11.61 -0.90
CA VAL A 148 6.28 10.50 -1.69
C VAL A 148 6.66 10.60 -3.16
N SER A 149 7.31 9.55 -3.64
CA SER A 149 7.51 9.27 -5.07
C SER A 149 6.36 8.41 -5.59
N PHE A 150 5.32 9.07 -6.11
CA PHE A 150 4.19 8.39 -6.78
C PHE A 150 4.59 7.79 -8.14
N GLN A 151 3.81 6.81 -8.60
CA GLN A 151 4.08 6.05 -9.82
C GLN A 151 5.48 5.42 -9.83
N THR A 152 5.95 4.99 -8.67
CA THR A 152 7.24 4.31 -8.48
C THR A 152 7.00 2.97 -7.81
N GLN A 153 7.27 1.89 -8.54
CA GLN A 153 7.10 0.52 -8.04
C GLN A 153 8.40 0.00 -7.43
N VAL A 154 8.31 -0.52 -6.21
CA VAL A 154 9.43 -1.24 -5.57
C VAL A 154 9.47 -2.66 -6.14
N MET A 155 10.55 -2.98 -6.83
CA MET A 155 10.72 -4.28 -7.48
C MET A 155 11.33 -5.33 -6.57
N ASP A 156 12.33 -4.94 -5.78
CA ASP A 156 13.07 -5.83 -4.89
C ASP A 156 13.70 -5.03 -3.75
N ILE A 157 13.85 -5.68 -2.60
CA ILE A 157 14.60 -5.15 -1.45
C ILE A 157 15.55 -6.24 -0.98
N SER A 158 16.84 -6.01 -1.17
CA SER A 158 17.88 -6.96 -0.78
C SER A 158 18.83 -6.34 0.23
N GLN A 159 19.17 -7.11 1.27
CA GLN A 159 20.18 -6.70 2.24
C GLN A 159 21.57 -6.89 1.62
N THR A 160 22.30 -5.80 1.43
CA THR A 160 23.66 -5.85 0.85
C THR A 160 24.71 -6.16 1.91
N ARG A 161 24.53 -5.62 3.13
CA ARG A 161 25.34 -5.86 4.33
C ARG A 161 24.44 -5.74 5.56
N PRO A 162 24.83 -6.28 6.73
CA PRO A 162 24.01 -6.13 7.94
C PRO A 162 23.66 -4.65 8.16
N GLY A 163 22.37 -4.33 8.21
CA GLY A 163 21.86 -2.96 8.41
C GLY A 163 21.93 -2.01 7.20
N ALA A 164 22.26 -2.51 6.01
CA ALA A 164 22.20 -1.76 4.76
C ALA A 164 21.40 -2.56 3.73
N HIS A 165 20.42 -1.92 3.10
CA HIS A 165 19.55 -2.50 2.10
C HIS A 165 19.68 -1.72 0.79
N GLN A 166 19.54 -2.42 -0.33
CA GLN A 166 19.37 -1.84 -1.64
C GLN A 166 17.94 -2.11 -2.09
N VAL A 167 17.26 -1.04 -2.50
CA VAL A 167 15.93 -1.11 -3.09
C VAL A 167 16.07 -0.94 -4.59
N ARG A 168 15.49 -1.86 -5.35
CA ARG A 168 15.34 -1.74 -6.79
C ARG A 168 13.98 -1.12 -7.07
N LEU A 169 13.96 -0.04 -7.84
CA LEU A 169 12.79 0.79 -8.11
C LEU A 169 12.55 0.86 -9.62
N LYS A 170 11.29 0.94 -10.03
CA LYS A 170 10.85 1.22 -11.40
C LYS A 170 9.98 2.47 -11.37
N ASP A 171 10.47 3.55 -11.99
CA ASP A 171 9.59 4.68 -12.33
C ASP A 171 8.66 4.24 -13.46
N LEU A 172 7.36 4.17 -13.17
CA LEU A 172 6.37 3.65 -14.10
C LEU A 172 6.15 4.61 -15.28
N ARG A 173 6.35 5.93 -15.11
CA ARG A 173 6.14 6.92 -16.17
C ARG A 173 7.22 6.84 -17.24
N THR A 174 8.47 6.66 -16.80
CA THR A 174 9.65 6.62 -17.68
C THR A 174 10.08 5.20 -18.01
N ASN A 175 9.51 4.20 -17.35
CA ASN A 175 9.94 2.80 -17.37
C ASN A 175 11.43 2.62 -16.97
N THR A 176 11.99 3.59 -16.25
CA THR A 176 13.41 3.57 -15.83
C THR A 176 13.56 2.77 -14.56
N VAL A 177 14.51 1.83 -14.56
CA VAL A 177 14.85 1.02 -13.39
C VAL A 177 16.15 1.53 -12.76
N TYR A 178 16.13 1.76 -11.45
CA TYR A 178 17.28 2.27 -10.71
C TYR A 178 17.34 1.68 -9.30
N GLY A 179 18.51 1.77 -8.67
CA GLY A 179 18.76 1.28 -7.31
C GLY A 179 18.96 2.42 -6.32
N LYS A 180 18.44 2.28 -5.09
CA LYS A 180 18.66 3.22 -3.99
C LYS A 180 19.09 2.48 -2.73
N ASN A 181 20.14 2.98 -2.07
CA ASN A 181 20.62 2.41 -0.81
C ASN A 181 19.89 3.06 0.37
N ILE A 182 19.47 2.25 1.33
CA ILE A 182 18.71 2.66 2.52
C ILE A 182 19.10 1.83 3.74
N ARG A 183 18.72 2.27 4.94
CA ARG A 183 18.99 1.53 6.18
C ARG A 183 17.79 0.77 6.73
N CYS A 184 16.57 1.29 6.59
CA CYS A 184 15.36 0.67 7.13
C CYS A 184 14.19 0.73 6.14
N CYS A 185 13.36 -0.33 6.10
CA CYS A 185 12.13 -0.41 5.29
C CYS A 185 10.90 -0.63 6.18
N CYS A 186 9.82 0.10 5.94
CA CYS A 186 8.49 -0.17 6.49
C CYS A 186 7.51 -0.42 5.33
N GLY A 187 6.75 -1.51 5.34
CA GLY A 187 5.79 -1.83 4.27
C GLY A 187 4.44 -2.29 4.82
N GLY A 188 3.35 -1.89 4.16
CA GLY A 188 2.01 -2.43 4.37
C GLY A 188 1.68 -3.49 3.32
N GLN A 189 1.05 -4.60 3.71
CA GLN A 189 0.75 -5.71 2.81
C GLN A 189 -0.77 -5.84 2.61
N TRP A 190 -1.27 -5.65 1.38
CA TRP A 190 -2.65 -6.01 0.96
C TRP A 190 -2.77 -6.15 -0.57
N THR A 191 -2.10 -7.12 -1.19
CA THR A 191 -2.34 -7.40 -2.63
C THR A 191 -2.20 -8.87 -3.04
N LEU A 192 -2.07 -9.82 -2.10
CA LEU A 192 -2.05 -11.24 -2.47
C LEU A 192 -3.44 -11.86 -2.37
N HIS A 193 -3.97 -12.30 -3.51
CA HIS A 193 -5.22 -13.06 -3.58
C HIS A 193 -4.96 -14.52 -3.20
N CYS A 194 -5.33 -14.92 -1.98
CA CYS A 194 -5.26 -16.32 -1.56
C CYS A 194 -6.53 -17.07 -1.96
N ALA A 195 -6.41 -18.17 -2.71
CA ALA A 195 -7.52 -19.08 -3.00
C ALA A 195 -7.16 -20.50 -2.53
N HIS A 196 -7.97 -21.07 -1.64
CA HIS A 196 -7.72 -22.41 -1.09
C HIS A 196 -8.08 -23.52 -2.10
N PRO A 197 -7.33 -24.64 -2.12
CA PRO A 197 -7.78 -25.84 -2.81
C PRO A 197 -9.07 -26.35 -2.15
N THR A 198 -10.12 -26.55 -2.94
CA THR A 198 -11.32 -27.26 -2.47
C THR A 198 -11.13 -28.76 -2.70
N GLU A 199 -11.26 -29.55 -1.64
CA GLU A 199 -11.31 -31.01 -1.71
C GLU A 199 -12.69 -31.45 -2.24
N ASP A 200 -12.68 -32.20 -3.34
CA ASP A 200 -13.80 -32.97 -3.94
C ASP A 200 -15.12 -32.24 -4.24
N GLN A 201 -15.38 -31.90 -5.51
CA GLN A 201 -16.75 -31.93 -6.07
C GLN A 201 -16.75 -32.45 -7.51
N ARG A 202 -17.02 -33.76 -7.64
CA ARG A 202 -17.79 -34.30 -8.77
C ARG A 202 -19.11 -33.54 -8.88
N ASP A 203 -19.44 -33.16 -10.11
CA ASP A 203 -20.77 -32.82 -10.60
C ASP A 203 -21.59 -31.83 -9.76
N ARG A 204 -21.45 -30.53 -10.07
CA ARG A 204 -22.60 -29.60 -10.21
C ARG A 204 -22.16 -28.21 -10.66
N GLU A 205 -22.64 -27.84 -11.83
CA GLU A 205 -22.73 -26.46 -12.32
C GLU A 205 -23.59 -25.65 -11.33
N VAL A 206 -22.93 -24.91 -10.43
CA VAL A 206 -23.60 -23.94 -9.55
C VAL A 206 -22.80 -22.65 -9.54
N GLU A 207 -23.40 -21.66 -10.19
CA GLU A 207 -23.09 -20.24 -10.12
C GLU A 207 -22.98 -19.80 -8.66
N SER A 208 -21.75 -19.63 -8.18
CA SER A 208 -21.47 -19.38 -6.75
C SER A 208 -20.98 -17.96 -6.54
N ASN A 209 -21.96 -17.06 -6.42
CA ASN A 209 -21.81 -15.74 -5.87
C ASN A 209 -21.82 -15.87 -4.33
N LYS A 210 -20.65 -16.10 -3.70
CA LYS A 210 -20.53 -16.12 -2.22
C LYS A 210 -19.26 -15.44 -1.74
N SER A 211 -19.49 -14.41 -0.94
CA SER A 211 -18.58 -13.64 -0.10
C SER A 211 -17.57 -14.56 0.61
N ARG A 212 -16.27 -14.38 0.33
CA ARG A 212 -15.21 -15.25 0.86
C ARG A 212 -14.57 -14.62 2.10
N ARG A 213 -14.50 -15.41 3.17
CA ARG A 213 -13.78 -15.10 4.41
C ARG A 213 -12.27 -15.20 4.15
N TYR A 214 -11.52 -14.18 4.55
CA TYR A 214 -10.06 -14.13 4.49
C TYR A 214 -9.46 -14.50 5.85
N LEU A 215 -8.59 -15.50 5.87
CA LEU A 215 -7.66 -15.75 6.98
C LEU A 215 -6.25 -15.79 6.39
N ALA A 216 -5.48 -14.74 6.64
CA ALA A 216 -4.07 -14.66 6.26
C ALA A 216 -3.20 -15.10 7.45
N HIS A 217 -2.46 -16.19 7.30
CA HIS A 217 -1.35 -16.53 8.18
C HIS A 217 -0.05 -15.97 7.61
N GLN A 218 0.64 -15.14 8.40
CA GLN A 218 1.96 -14.57 8.10
C GLN A 218 3.07 -15.62 8.17
N VAL A 219 4.01 -15.54 7.22
CA VAL A 219 5.43 -15.82 7.49
C VAL A 219 6.26 -14.71 6.85
N LEU A 220 6.51 -13.63 7.60
CA LEU A 220 7.64 -12.73 7.35
C LEU A 220 8.58 -12.83 8.55
N PRO A 221 9.91 -12.79 8.35
CA PRO A 221 10.86 -12.75 9.45
C PRO A 221 10.62 -11.49 10.27
N LYS A 222 10.34 -11.65 11.56
CA LYS A 222 10.13 -10.58 12.53
C LYS A 222 11.37 -9.67 12.58
N THR A 223 11.37 -8.58 11.83
CA THR A 223 12.22 -7.42 12.12
C THR A 223 11.37 -6.43 12.90
N LYS A 224 11.53 -6.48 14.23
CA LYS A 224 10.99 -5.45 15.13
C LYS A 224 11.73 -4.14 14.82
N ALA A 225 11.08 -3.19 14.19
CA ALA A 225 11.47 -1.79 14.27
C ALA A 225 11.05 -1.27 15.65
N PHE A 226 11.97 -1.30 16.60
CA PHE A 226 11.82 -0.55 17.85
C PHE A 226 12.35 0.88 17.60
N CYS A 227 11.43 1.82 17.37
CA CYS A 227 11.68 3.22 17.68
C CYS A 227 11.02 3.51 19.03
N ARG A 228 11.89 3.92 19.97
CA ARG A 228 11.71 4.11 21.42
C ARG A 228 11.53 2.82 22.23
#